data_AF-A0A0P9WKQ7-F1
#
_entry.id   AF-A0A0P9WKQ7-F1
#
_cell.length_a   1.000
_cell.length_b   1.000
_cell.length_c   1.000
_cell.angle_alpha   90.00
_cell.angle_beta   90.00
_cell.angle_gamma   90.00
#
_symmetry.space_group_name_H-M   'P 1'
#
loop_
_entity.id
_entity.type
_entity.pdbx_description
1 polymer ?
#
loop_
_entity_poly.entity_id
_entity_poly.type
_entity_poly.pdbx_seq_one_letter_code
_entity_poly.pdbx_strand_id
1 'polypeptide(L)'
;MDRTQPGVVKAVADGKVLGLGNIVKGATEGWWVPEYVIKGDAAKGIKPVAPDLKSVADLARYKDVFKDPESPDKGRFLNSPSGWTSEIVNTQKLKAYGLTDSFVNFRTGSGAALDAEVASAIRRGKPVLFYYWSPTPLLGKYKLIKLEEPAFDAEAWKTLTDASNPNPRGTSSLAATLSIGVSAEFSKQYPELVSVFKNVDFPINLLNRTLGEMSDKHEDPGVAAARFLKQHPEVWKAWLPADVAAKVSHSL
;
A
#
# COMPACT_ATOMS: atom_id res chain seq x y z
N MET A 1 -6.11 9.87 4.34
CA MET A 1 -5.74 10.33 5.70
C MET A 1 -5.20 9.22 6.60
N ASP A 2 -4.96 7.99 6.11
CA ASP A 2 -4.69 6.82 6.97
C ASP A 2 -3.26 6.70 7.54
N ARG A 3 -2.30 7.55 7.10
CA ARG A 3 -0.88 7.41 7.47
C ARG A 3 -0.14 8.71 7.77
N THR A 4 -0.86 9.82 7.80
CA THR A 4 -0.30 11.12 8.14
C THR A 4 -0.10 11.16 9.65
N GLN A 5 1.13 11.37 10.13
CA GLN A 5 1.38 11.50 11.57
C GLN A 5 0.44 12.56 12.19
N PRO A 6 -0.08 12.37 13.41
CA PRO A 6 -1.06 13.29 14.01
C PRO A 6 -0.62 14.77 13.99
N GLY A 7 0.68 15.03 14.16
CA GLY A 7 1.26 16.37 14.07
C GLY A 7 1.15 17.00 12.67
N VAL A 8 1.30 16.21 11.61
CA VAL A 8 1.15 16.68 10.22
C VAL A 8 -0.32 16.92 9.88
N VAL A 9 -1.25 16.08 10.38
CA VAL A 9 -2.70 16.31 10.20
C VAL A 9 -3.12 17.65 10.82
N LYS A 10 -2.68 17.92 12.05
CA LYS A 10 -2.93 19.21 12.71
C LYS A 10 -2.29 20.36 11.94
N ALA A 11 -1.04 20.22 11.50
CA ALA A 11 -0.36 21.28 10.76
C ALA A 11 -1.02 21.61 9.41
N VAL A 12 -1.61 20.62 8.73
CA VAL A 12 -2.42 20.84 7.52
C VAL A 12 -3.73 21.56 7.87
N ALA A 13 -4.42 21.13 8.92
CA ALA A 13 -5.66 21.79 9.38
C ALA A 13 -5.43 23.25 9.81
N ASP A 14 -4.30 23.52 10.46
CA ASP A 14 -3.87 24.86 10.89
C ASP A 14 -3.30 25.70 9.72
N GLY A 15 -3.26 25.18 8.49
CA GLY A 15 -2.74 25.88 7.31
C GLY A 15 -1.22 26.11 7.31
N LYS A 16 -0.48 25.44 8.20
CA LYS A 16 0.99 25.54 8.32
C LYS A 16 1.72 24.65 7.31
N VAL A 17 1.07 23.56 6.88
CA VAL A 17 1.57 22.63 5.86
C VAL A 17 0.54 22.52 4.74
N LEU A 18 1.00 22.55 3.50
CA LEU A 18 0.19 22.35 2.31
C LEU A 18 0.57 21.01 1.66
N GLY A 19 -0.44 20.21 1.32
CA GLY A 19 -0.27 19.03 0.47
C GLY A 19 -0.37 19.43 -0.99
N LEU A 20 0.70 19.22 -1.76
CA LEU A 20 0.77 19.54 -3.19
C LEU A 20 0.63 18.29 -4.04
N GLY A 21 -0.27 18.36 -5.02
CA GLY A 21 -0.46 17.34 -6.04
C GLY A 21 -1.08 16.02 -5.54
N ASN A 22 -1.28 15.11 -6.49
CA ASN A 22 -1.51 13.70 -6.24
C ASN A 22 -0.44 12.93 -7.02
N ILE A 23 0.72 12.73 -6.39
CA ILE A 23 1.94 12.33 -7.08
C ILE A 23 1.94 10.88 -7.58
N VAL A 24 0.95 10.08 -7.18
CA VAL A 24 0.75 8.73 -7.69
C VAL A 24 -0.75 8.48 -7.80
N LYS A 25 -1.27 8.44 -9.02
CA LYS A 25 -2.66 8.08 -9.26
C LYS A 25 -2.87 6.57 -9.05
N GLY A 26 -3.98 6.22 -8.40
CA GLY A 26 -4.33 4.82 -8.14
C GLY A 26 -3.64 4.21 -6.92
N ALA A 27 -3.02 5.01 -6.06
CA ALA A 27 -2.52 4.53 -4.77
C ALA A 27 -3.66 3.89 -3.98
N THR A 28 -3.39 2.71 -3.43
CA THR A 28 -4.43 1.85 -2.89
C THR A 28 -3.88 1.02 -1.74
N GLU A 29 -4.79 0.56 -0.89
CA GLU A 29 -4.50 -0.36 0.19
C GLU A 29 -5.67 -1.32 0.37
N GLY A 30 -5.43 -2.43 1.06
CA GLY A 30 -6.43 -3.45 1.31
C GLY A 30 -5.77 -4.77 1.64
N TRP A 31 -6.51 -5.86 1.44
CA TRP A 31 -6.04 -7.20 1.75
C TRP A 31 -5.60 -7.92 0.49
N TRP A 32 -4.49 -8.64 0.57
CA TRP A 32 -3.79 -9.20 -0.57
C TRP A 32 -3.47 -10.66 -0.33
N VAL A 33 -3.40 -11.40 -1.44
CA VAL A 33 -2.89 -12.77 -1.51
C VAL A 33 -1.92 -12.88 -2.68
N PRO A 34 -0.95 -13.80 -2.63
CA PRO A 34 -0.14 -14.12 -3.81
C PRO A 34 -0.99 -14.69 -4.94
N GLU A 35 -0.72 -14.29 -6.19
CA GLU A 35 -1.50 -14.71 -7.36
C GLU A 35 -1.59 -16.25 -7.47
N TYR A 36 -0.52 -16.95 -7.11
CA TYR A 36 -0.47 -18.42 -7.16
C TYR A 36 -1.44 -19.11 -6.22
N VAL A 37 -1.95 -18.44 -5.18
CA VAL A 37 -2.97 -19.00 -4.29
C VAL A 37 -4.26 -19.26 -5.08
N ILE A 38 -4.60 -18.35 -6.00
CA ILE A 38 -5.81 -18.40 -6.81
C ILE A 38 -5.54 -19.12 -8.14
N LYS A 39 -4.42 -18.81 -8.81
CA LYS A 39 -4.14 -19.29 -10.18
C LYS A 39 -3.15 -20.46 -10.26
N GLY A 40 -2.48 -20.80 -9.17
CA GLY A 40 -1.33 -21.69 -9.18
C GLY A 40 -0.07 -21.04 -9.74
N ASP A 41 1.04 -21.77 -9.68
CA ASP A 41 2.32 -21.44 -10.31
C ASP A 41 2.92 -22.74 -10.85
N ALA A 42 2.67 -23.01 -12.13
CA ALA A 42 3.13 -24.23 -12.79
C ALA A 42 4.67 -24.33 -12.80
N ALA A 43 5.39 -23.20 -12.90
CA ALA A 43 6.85 -23.20 -12.90
C ALA A 43 7.44 -23.63 -11.55
N LYS A 44 6.68 -23.43 -10.46
CA LYS A 44 7.03 -23.89 -9.10
C LYS A 44 6.31 -25.16 -8.67
N GLY A 45 5.50 -25.77 -9.55
CA GLY A 45 4.68 -26.95 -9.21
C GLY A 45 3.57 -26.65 -8.19
N ILE A 46 3.16 -25.39 -8.03
CA ILE A 46 2.12 -24.99 -7.08
C ILE A 46 0.76 -25.07 -7.78
N LYS A 47 -0.15 -25.88 -7.25
CA LYS A 47 -1.54 -25.92 -7.69
C LYS A 47 -2.33 -24.76 -7.07
N PRO A 48 -3.38 -24.24 -7.74
CA PRO A 48 -4.30 -23.30 -7.09
C PRO A 48 -4.95 -23.96 -5.87
N VAL A 49 -4.94 -23.27 -4.74
CA VAL A 49 -5.50 -23.77 -3.47
C VAL A 49 -6.75 -23.00 -3.03
N ALA A 50 -7.02 -21.84 -3.64
CA ALA A 50 -8.25 -21.07 -3.47
C ALA A 50 -8.69 -20.43 -4.80
N PRO A 51 -9.06 -21.22 -5.83
CA PRO A 51 -9.33 -20.71 -7.19
C PRO A 51 -10.52 -19.75 -7.26
N ASP A 52 -11.49 -19.85 -6.34
CA ASP A 52 -12.67 -18.99 -6.30
C ASP A 52 -12.55 -17.84 -5.29
N LEU A 53 -11.38 -17.64 -4.67
CA LEU A 53 -11.15 -16.52 -3.77
C LEU A 53 -11.03 -15.22 -4.57
N LYS A 54 -12.02 -14.33 -4.41
CA LYS A 54 -12.05 -13.02 -5.09
C LYS A 54 -12.21 -11.87 -4.11
N SER A 55 -13.02 -12.07 -3.08
CA SER A 55 -13.42 -11.03 -2.14
C SER A 55 -13.12 -11.41 -0.69
N VAL A 56 -13.13 -10.40 0.19
CA VAL A 56 -13.03 -10.63 1.64
C VAL A 56 -14.18 -11.48 2.19
N ALA A 57 -15.34 -11.49 1.53
CA ALA A 57 -16.49 -12.30 1.92
C ALA A 57 -16.27 -13.81 1.69
N ASP A 58 -15.34 -14.18 0.80
CA ASP A 58 -15.03 -15.58 0.52
C ASP A 58 -14.09 -16.19 1.58
N LEU A 59 -13.40 -15.37 2.38
CA LEU A 59 -12.30 -15.79 3.25
C LEU A 59 -12.70 -16.83 4.30
N ALA A 60 -13.94 -16.79 4.80
CA ALA A 60 -14.44 -17.78 5.76
C ALA A 60 -14.33 -19.23 5.22
N ARG A 61 -14.43 -19.42 3.90
CA ARG A 61 -14.28 -20.73 3.24
C ARG A 61 -12.82 -21.20 3.16
N TYR A 62 -11.85 -20.31 3.38
CA TYR A 62 -10.43 -20.55 3.11
C TYR A 62 -9.53 -20.42 4.35
N LYS A 63 -10.08 -20.48 5.57
CA LYS A 63 -9.25 -20.44 6.79
C LYS A 63 -8.15 -21.51 6.82
N ASP A 64 -8.45 -22.72 6.29
CA ASP A 64 -7.52 -23.84 6.20
C ASP A 64 -6.42 -23.64 5.14
N VAL A 65 -6.61 -22.72 4.20
CA VAL A 65 -5.58 -22.35 3.22
C VAL A 65 -4.53 -21.46 3.87
N PHE A 66 -4.95 -20.57 4.77
CA PHE A 66 -4.09 -19.59 5.42
C PHE A 66 -3.75 -19.97 6.86
N LYS A 67 -3.59 -21.26 7.19
CA LYS A 67 -3.44 -21.75 8.57
C LYS A 67 -2.46 -20.96 9.43
N ASP A 68 -2.91 -20.65 10.64
CA ASP A 68 -2.06 -20.08 11.68
C ASP A 68 -1.18 -21.16 12.32
N PRO A 69 0.15 -20.97 12.41
CA PRO A 69 1.06 -21.95 13.03
C PRO A 69 0.86 -22.13 14.54
N GLU A 70 0.29 -21.15 15.24
CA GLU A 70 0.04 -21.18 16.68
C GLU A 70 -1.42 -21.51 17.02
N SER A 71 -2.35 -21.35 16.08
CA SER A 71 -3.76 -21.73 16.21
C SER A 71 -4.23 -22.52 14.97
N PRO A 72 -3.92 -23.82 14.87
CA PRO A 72 -4.08 -24.59 13.63
C PRO A 72 -5.51 -24.74 13.10
N ASP A 73 -6.51 -24.46 13.93
CA ASP A 73 -7.95 -24.47 13.61
C ASP A 73 -8.44 -23.16 12.95
N LYS A 74 -7.57 -22.14 12.91
CA LYS A 74 -7.81 -20.81 12.34
C LYS A 74 -6.83 -20.49 11.21
N GLY A 75 -7.24 -19.56 10.35
CA GLY A 75 -6.34 -18.88 9.43
C GLY A 75 -5.56 -17.78 10.13
N ARG A 76 -4.48 -17.29 9.51
CA ARG A 76 -3.71 -16.12 9.93
C ARG A 76 -3.92 -14.99 8.94
N PHE A 77 -4.33 -13.84 9.47
CA PHE A 77 -4.30 -12.57 8.76
C PHE A 77 -3.13 -11.76 9.30
N LEU A 78 -2.18 -11.42 8.43
CA LEU A 78 -1.09 -10.49 8.79
C LEU A 78 -1.60 -9.05 8.66
N ASN A 79 -1.91 -8.45 9.79
CA ASN A 79 -2.31 -7.05 9.90
C ASN A 79 -1.08 -6.12 9.87
N SER A 80 -1.30 -4.82 9.79
CA SER A 80 -0.26 -3.80 9.95
C SER A 80 0.30 -3.77 11.38
N PRO A 81 1.45 -3.09 11.56
CA PRO A 81 2.07 -2.98 12.87
C PRO A 81 1.18 -2.30 13.91
N SER A 82 1.29 -2.77 15.16
CA SER A 82 0.60 -2.16 16.29
C SER A 82 0.90 -0.66 16.38
N GLY A 83 -0.13 0.14 16.65
CA GLY A 83 -0.04 1.60 16.77
C GLY A 83 -0.22 2.36 15.45
N TRP A 84 -0.40 1.67 14.33
CA TRP A 84 -0.79 2.31 13.06
C TRP A 84 -2.31 2.39 12.95
N THR A 85 -2.84 3.46 12.34
CA THR A 85 -4.29 3.61 12.11
C THR A 85 -4.87 2.44 11.31
N SER A 86 -4.14 2.00 10.27
CA SER A 86 -4.52 0.82 9.48
C SER A 86 -4.72 -0.44 10.33
N GLU A 87 -4.01 -0.61 11.45
CA GLU A 87 -4.15 -1.80 12.29
C GLU A 87 -5.52 -1.81 12.95
N ILE A 88 -5.93 -0.66 13.49
CA ILE A 88 -7.25 -0.43 14.09
C ILE A 88 -8.34 -0.70 13.04
N VAL A 89 -8.20 -0.10 11.86
CA VAL A 89 -9.16 -0.25 10.76
C VAL A 89 -9.29 -1.72 10.35
N ASN A 90 -8.19 -2.42 10.15
CA ASN A 90 -8.21 -3.84 9.76
C ASN A 90 -8.75 -4.75 10.86
N THR A 91 -8.52 -4.40 12.13
CA THR A 91 -9.11 -5.10 13.27
C THR A 91 -10.64 -4.95 13.27
N GLN A 92 -11.15 -3.76 12.98
CA GLN A 92 -12.58 -3.55 12.82
C GLN A 92 -13.13 -4.22 11.55
N LYS A 93 -12.37 -4.25 10.45
CA LYS A 93 -12.73 -4.98 9.23
C LYS A 93 -12.88 -6.48 9.48
N LEU A 94 -11.97 -7.10 10.24
CA LEU A 94 -12.11 -8.52 10.62
C LEU A 94 -13.42 -8.81 11.35
N LYS A 95 -13.87 -7.92 12.24
CA LYS A 95 -15.19 -8.02 12.88
C LYS A 95 -16.32 -7.82 11.87
N ALA A 96 -16.24 -6.76 11.07
CA ALA A 96 -17.27 -6.39 10.10
C ALA A 96 -17.48 -7.46 9.01
N TYR A 97 -16.44 -8.20 8.67
CA TYR A 97 -16.48 -9.31 7.71
C TYR A 97 -16.77 -10.67 8.37
N GLY A 98 -17.00 -10.72 9.68
CA GLY A 98 -17.34 -11.95 10.40
C GLY A 98 -16.19 -12.96 10.50
N LEU A 99 -14.95 -12.49 10.50
CA LEU A 99 -13.75 -13.34 10.41
C LEU A 99 -13.04 -13.56 11.76
N THR A 100 -13.47 -12.91 12.84
CA THR A 100 -12.80 -12.98 14.16
C THR A 100 -12.68 -14.39 14.73
N ASP A 101 -13.66 -15.24 14.45
CA ASP A 101 -13.65 -16.62 14.95
C ASP A 101 -12.82 -17.54 14.05
N SER A 102 -12.65 -17.17 12.78
CA SER A 102 -11.98 -17.98 11.75
C SER A 102 -10.52 -17.60 11.51
N PHE A 103 -10.10 -16.37 11.87
CA PHE A 103 -8.77 -15.85 11.62
C PHE A 103 -8.14 -15.24 12.86
N VAL A 104 -6.87 -15.57 13.09
CA VAL A 104 -5.98 -14.87 14.00
C VAL A 104 -5.59 -13.54 13.36
N ASN A 105 -5.81 -12.46 14.10
CA ASN A 105 -5.37 -11.11 13.75
C ASN A 105 -3.92 -10.90 14.24
N PHE A 106 -2.96 -11.28 13.40
CA PHE A 106 -1.54 -11.23 13.75
C PHE A 106 -0.95 -9.85 13.42
N ARG A 107 -0.31 -9.21 14.40
CA ARG A 107 0.31 -7.88 14.25
C ARG A 107 1.82 -8.01 14.30
N THR A 108 2.50 -7.49 13.30
CA THR A 108 3.96 -7.44 13.27
C THR A 108 4.49 -6.30 14.13
N GLY A 109 5.71 -6.41 14.65
CA GLY A 109 6.31 -5.32 15.45
C GLY A 109 6.69 -4.07 14.65
N SER A 110 6.87 -4.18 13.33
CA SER A 110 7.27 -3.07 12.45
C SER A 110 6.89 -3.34 11.00
N GLY A 111 6.91 -2.31 10.15
CA GLY A 111 6.67 -2.48 8.71
C GLY A 111 7.69 -3.41 8.05
N ALA A 112 8.96 -3.32 8.46
CA ALA A 112 10.01 -4.22 7.98
C ALA A 112 9.77 -5.69 8.38
N ALA A 113 9.20 -5.92 9.58
CA ALA A 113 8.82 -7.27 10.01
C ALA A 113 7.65 -7.82 9.18
N LEU A 114 6.66 -6.98 8.82
CA LEU A 114 5.59 -7.37 7.90
C LEU A 114 6.14 -7.73 6.51
N ASP A 115 7.02 -6.89 5.96
CA ASP A 115 7.66 -7.15 4.67
C ASP A 115 8.42 -8.48 4.67
N ALA A 116 9.19 -8.73 5.72
CA ALA A 116 9.96 -9.95 5.88
C ALA A 116 9.06 -11.18 5.97
N GLU A 117 7.99 -11.14 6.77
CA GLU A 117 7.06 -12.27 6.95
C GLU A 117 6.36 -12.63 5.64
N VAL A 118 5.80 -11.63 4.94
CA VAL A 118 5.13 -11.82 3.64
C VAL A 118 6.10 -12.34 2.58
N ALA A 119 7.27 -11.72 2.44
CA ALA A 119 8.29 -12.15 1.47
C ALA A 119 8.80 -13.57 1.78
N SER A 120 8.94 -13.91 3.05
CA SER A 120 9.36 -15.23 3.54
C SER A 120 8.33 -16.32 3.20
N ALA A 121 7.03 -16.03 3.38
CA ALA A 121 5.96 -16.94 2.98
C ALA A 121 5.92 -17.15 1.45
N ILE A 122 6.00 -16.06 0.68
CA ILE A 122 5.96 -16.11 -0.79
C ILE A 122 7.15 -16.88 -1.37
N ARG A 123 8.37 -16.66 -0.86
CA ARG A 123 9.56 -17.39 -1.31
C ARG A 123 9.46 -18.90 -1.06
N ARG A 124 8.76 -19.32 0.00
CA ARG A 124 8.49 -20.73 0.29
C ARG A 124 7.27 -21.30 -0.46
N GLY A 125 6.60 -20.50 -1.30
CA GLY A 125 5.37 -20.91 -1.98
C GLY A 125 4.19 -21.16 -1.03
N LYS A 126 4.22 -20.62 0.20
CA LYS A 126 3.14 -20.79 1.17
C LYS A 126 2.04 -19.76 0.93
N PRO A 127 0.74 -20.12 1.02
CA PRO A 127 -0.32 -19.12 1.04
C PRO A 127 -0.14 -18.14 2.20
N VAL A 128 -0.41 -16.87 1.97
CA VAL A 128 -0.39 -15.81 2.98
C VAL A 128 -1.49 -14.80 2.68
N LEU A 129 -2.25 -14.41 3.69
CA LEU A 129 -3.26 -13.36 3.64
C LEU A 129 -2.77 -12.20 4.49
N PHE A 130 -2.70 -11.00 3.92
CA PHE A 130 -2.10 -9.85 4.59
C PHE A 130 -2.70 -8.53 4.15
N TYR A 131 -2.69 -7.54 5.05
CA TYR A 131 -2.91 -6.15 4.69
C TYR A 131 -1.65 -5.54 4.08
N TYR A 132 -1.82 -4.74 3.02
CA TYR A 132 -0.73 -3.93 2.49
C TYR A 132 -1.22 -2.76 1.62
N TRP A 133 -0.27 -1.93 1.18
CA TRP A 133 -0.52 -0.72 0.40
C TRP A 133 0.43 -0.58 -0.81
N SER A 134 0.01 0.22 -1.77
CA SER A 134 0.73 0.54 -2.99
C SER A 134 0.79 2.06 -3.17
N PRO A 135 1.94 2.63 -3.56
CA PRO A 135 3.14 1.95 -4.07
C PRO A 135 4.14 1.52 -2.99
N THR A 136 4.84 0.42 -3.24
CA THR A 136 5.84 -0.21 -2.35
C THR A 136 6.73 -1.21 -3.11
N PRO A 137 7.97 -1.48 -2.65
CA PRO A 137 8.81 -2.52 -3.25
C PRO A 137 8.17 -3.90 -3.26
N LEU A 138 7.46 -4.26 -2.18
CA LEU A 138 6.82 -5.58 -2.04
C LEU A 138 5.77 -5.82 -3.14
N LEU A 139 4.95 -4.81 -3.47
CA LEU A 139 3.95 -4.88 -4.55
C LEU A 139 4.59 -4.80 -5.94
N GLY A 140 5.79 -4.25 -6.05
CA GLY A 140 6.59 -4.29 -7.27
C GLY A 140 7.25 -5.65 -7.54
N LYS A 141 7.65 -6.35 -6.47
CA LYS A 141 8.44 -7.58 -6.54
C LYS A 141 7.60 -8.84 -6.77
N TYR A 142 6.39 -8.89 -6.22
CA TYR A 142 5.56 -10.08 -6.24
C TYR A 142 4.27 -9.87 -7.02
N LYS A 143 3.82 -10.91 -7.72
CA LYS A 143 2.49 -10.95 -8.34
C LYS A 143 1.45 -11.20 -7.25
N LEU A 144 0.71 -10.16 -6.90
CA LEU A 144 -0.27 -10.17 -5.82
C LEU A 144 -1.65 -9.79 -6.37
N ILE A 145 -2.69 -10.37 -5.78
CA ILE A 145 -4.08 -10.06 -6.08
C ILE A 145 -4.68 -9.38 -4.84
N LYS A 146 -5.23 -8.18 -5.04
CA LYS A 146 -6.04 -7.49 -4.03
C LYS A 146 -7.40 -8.16 -3.96
N LEU A 147 -7.85 -8.52 -2.77
CA LEU A 147 -9.20 -9.00 -2.56
C LEU A 147 -10.19 -7.83 -2.66
N GLU A 148 -11.33 -8.10 -3.30
CA GLU A 148 -12.43 -7.15 -3.39
C GLU A 148 -13.04 -6.91 -2.00
N GLU A 149 -13.27 -5.63 -1.71
CA GLU A 149 -13.97 -5.16 -0.52
C GLU A 149 -15.26 -4.44 -0.96
N PRO A 150 -16.28 -4.30 -0.08
CA PRO A 150 -17.43 -3.47 -0.38
C PRO A 150 -17.00 -2.05 -0.76
N ALA A 151 -17.76 -1.39 -1.63
CA ALA A 151 -17.45 -0.02 -2.05
C ALA A 151 -17.32 0.94 -0.85
N PHE A 152 -16.52 2.00 -1.01
CA PHE A 152 -16.31 2.98 0.04
C PHE A 152 -17.62 3.63 0.49
N ASP A 153 -17.89 3.59 1.80
CA ASP A 153 -19.01 4.24 2.48
C ASP A 153 -18.45 5.01 3.68
N ALA A 154 -18.71 6.32 3.71
CA ALA A 154 -18.12 7.22 4.71
C ALA A 154 -18.62 6.95 6.14
N GLU A 155 -19.87 6.52 6.30
CA GLU A 155 -20.42 6.20 7.62
C GLU A 155 -19.89 4.86 8.12
N ALA A 156 -19.77 3.87 7.22
CA ALA A 156 -19.10 2.62 7.53
C ALA A 156 -17.63 2.85 7.91
N TRP A 157 -16.93 3.72 7.19
CA TRP A 157 -15.55 4.08 7.48
C TRP A 157 -15.37 4.64 8.90
N LYS A 158 -16.28 5.51 9.37
CA LYS A 158 -16.24 6.00 10.76
C LYS A 158 -16.27 4.86 11.77
N THR A 159 -17.08 3.83 11.53
CA THR A 159 -17.14 2.65 12.41
C THR A 159 -15.85 1.83 12.41
N LEU A 160 -15.11 1.83 11.29
CA LEU A 160 -13.82 1.15 11.20
C LEU A 160 -12.69 1.92 11.89
N THR A 161 -12.75 3.25 11.90
CA THR A 161 -11.76 4.09 12.57
C THR A 161 -11.96 4.22 14.08
N ASP A 162 -13.16 3.89 14.56
CA ASP A 162 -13.45 3.80 16.00
C ASP A 162 -13.11 2.39 16.51
N ALA A 163 -11.99 2.25 17.21
CA ALA A 163 -11.52 0.98 17.77
C ALA A 163 -12.52 0.33 18.75
N SER A 164 -13.40 1.14 19.36
CA SER A 164 -14.37 0.70 20.36
C SER A 164 -15.73 0.34 19.78
N ASN A 165 -15.94 0.55 18.47
CA ASN A 165 -17.24 0.32 17.85
C ASN A 165 -17.63 -1.17 17.98
N PRO A 166 -18.81 -1.48 18.55
CA PRO A 166 -19.25 -2.85 18.78
C PRO A 166 -19.73 -3.54 17.49
N ASN A 167 -20.21 -2.77 16.51
CA ASN A 167 -20.86 -3.27 15.30
C ASN A 167 -20.29 -2.57 14.05
N PRO A 168 -19.00 -2.75 13.72
CA PRO A 168 -18.40 -2.10 12.56
C PRO A 168 -19.03 -2.60 11.24
N ARG A 169 -19.15 -1.70 10.27
CA ARG A 169 -19.65 -1.98 8.92
C ARG A 169 -18.49 -2.10 7.95
N GLY A 170 -18.55 -3.13 7.10
CA GLY A 170 -17.51 -3.44 6.13
C GLY A 170 -17.49 -2.43 4.98
N THR A 171 -16.30 -1.92 4.64
CA THR A 171 -16.10 -1.02 3.50
C THR A 171 -14.61 -0.99 3.11
N SER A 172 -14.33 -0.76 1.83
CA SER A 172 -12.97 -0.57 1.32
C SER A 172 -12.32 0.66 1.96
N SER A 173 -10.98 0.71 1.96
CA SER A 173 -10.27 1.93 2.33
C SER A 173 -10.49 3.08 1.34
N LEU A 174 -10.41 4.31 1.83
CA LEU A 174 -10.33 5.51 0.98
C LEU A 174 -9.19 5.38 -0.02
N ALA A 175 -9.41 5.85 -1.25
CA ALA A 175 -8.32 6.04 -2.20
C ALA A 175 -7.26 6.94 -1.55
N ALA A 176 -6.01 6.49 -1.55
CA ALA A 176 -4.93 7.24 -0.94
C ALA A 176 -4.51 8.37 -1.88
N THR A 177 -4.49 9.60 -1.36
CA THR A 177 -3.82 10.73 -2.04
C THR A 177 -2.41 10.82 -1.49
N LEU A 178 -1.42 10.70 -2.37
CA LEU A 178 -0.01 10.95 -2.02
C LEU A 178 0.33 12.37 -2.45
N SER A 179 0.78 13.19 -1.52
CA SER A 179 1.07 14.60 -1.77
C SER A 179 2.45 14.97 -1.24
N ILE A 180 3.09 15.93 -1.89
CA ILE A 180 4.32 16.56 -1.39
C ILE A 180 3.91 17.57 -0.33
N GLY A 181 4.33 17.36 0.91
CA GLY A 181 4.08 18.28 2.02
C GLY A 181 5.09 19.42 2.03
N VAL A 182 4.65 20.67 1.93
CA VAL A 182 5.50 21.86 2.05
C VAL A 182 4.98 22.78 3.15
N SER A 183 5.85 23.59 3.77
CA SER A 183 5.38 24.63 4.68
C SER A 183 4.68 25.76 3.92
N ALA A 184 3.75 26.44 4.59
CA ALA A 184 3.08 27.61 4.00
C ALA A 184 4.09 28.70 3.58
N GLU A 185 5.18 28.86 4.34
CA GLU A 185 6.24 29.83 4.02
C GLU A 185 7.02 29.42 2.77
N PHE A 186 7.42 28.15 2.65
CA PHE A 186 8.07 27.62 1.46
C PHE A 186 7.20 27.85 0.21
N SER A 187 5.89 27.63 0.36
CA SER A 187 4.96 27.82 -0.76
C SER A 187 4.85 29.27 -1.24
N LYS A 188 5.09 30.25 -0.37
CA LYS A 188 5.10 31.68 -0.74
C LYS A 188 6.43 32.09 -1.35
N GLN A 189 7.53 31.56 -0.83
CA GLN A 189 8.87 31.92 -1.24
C GLN A 189 9.29 31.30 -2.58
N TYR A 190 8.80 30.10 -2.90
CA TYR A 190 9.22 29.33 -4.09
C TYR A 190 8.03 28.89 -4.97
N PRO A 191 7.23 29.83 -5.50
CA PRO A 191 6.04 29.51 -6.29
C PRO A 191 6.34 28.67 -7.55
N GLU A 192 7.52 28.81 -8.14
CA GLU A 192 7.99 28.01 -9.26
C GLU A 192 8.19 26.53 -8.88
N LEU A 193 8.78 26.25 -7.71
CA LEU A 193 8.95 24.88 -7.21
C LEU A 193 7.60 24.26 -6.82
N VAL A 194 6.71 25.07 -6.23
CA VAL A 194 5.32 24.64 -5.96
C VAL A 194 4.61 24.21 -7.24
N SER A 195 4.79 24.94 -8.34
CA SER A 195 4.22 24.59 -9.64
C SER A 195 4.73 23.23 -10.12
N VAL A 196 6.04 22.99 -10.03
CA VAL A 196 6.64 21.68 -10.36
C VAL A 196 6.07 20.57 -9.49
N PHE A 197 6.04 20.75 -8.17
CA PHE A 197 5.51 19.74 -7.23
C PHE A 197 4.04 19.39 -7.47
N LYS A 198 3.23 20.36 -7.92
CA LYS A 198 1.83 20.09 -8.30
C LYS A 198 1.71 19.25 -9.57
N ASN A 199 2.70 19.31 -10.47
CA ASN A 199 2.72 18.57 -11.73
C ASN A 199 3.40 17.20 -11.61
N VAL A 200 4.07 16.90 -10.50
CA VAL A 200 4.67 15.57 -10.27
C VAL A 200 3.56 14.51 -10.33
N ASP A 201 3.76 13.53 -11.21
CA ASP A 201 2.90 12.35 -11.37
C ASP A 201 3.76 11.16 -11.77
N PHE A 202 3.81 10.16 -10.91
CA PHE A 202 4.49 8.89 -11.15
C PHE A 202 3.45 7.83 -11.53
N PRO A 203 3.59 7.20 -12.71
CA PRO A 203 2.76 6.04 -13.07
C PRO A 203 2.96 4.90 -12.06
N ILE A 204 1.91 4.51 -11.34
CA ILE A 204 2.02 3.61 -10.18
C ILE A 204 2.71 2.27 -10.49
N ASN A 205 2.41 1.67 -11.64
CA ASN A 205 3.03 0.40 -12.05
C ASN A 205 4.53 0.57 -12.32
N LEU A 206 4.94 1.69 -12.89
CA LEU A 206 6.34 1.99 -13.13
C LEU A 206 7.09 2.27 -11.82
N LEU A 207 6.47 3.04 -10.92
CA LEU A 207 7.03 3.33 -9.61
C LEU A 207 7.20 2.04 -8.78
N ASN A 208 6.19 1.17 -8.75
CA ASN A 208 6.27 -0.12 -8.07
C ASN A 208 7.42 -0.98 -8.61
N ARG A 209 7.55 -1.12 -9.94
CA ARG A 209 8.68 -1.86 -10.54
C ARG A 209 10.03 -1.24 -10.18
N THR A 210 10.15 0.08 -10.26
CA THR A 210 11.40 0.80 -9.92
C THR A 210 11.81 0.54 -8.47
N LEU A 211 10.86 0.61 -7.53
CA LEU A 211 11.06 0.31 -6.11
C LEU A 211 11.42 -1.17 -5.89
N GLY A 212 10.78 -2.09 -6.60
CA GLY A 212 11.09 -3.51 -6.57
C GLY A 212 12.52 -3.81 -7.03
N GLU A 213 12.93 -3.26 -8.18
CA GLU A 213 14.28 -3.40 -8.72
C GLU A 213 15.34 -2.80 -7.79
N MET A 214 15.09 -1.61 -7.24
CA MET A 214 15.98 -0.97 -6.28
C MET A 214 16.18 -1.89 -5.06
N SER A 215 15.10 -2.46 -4.55
CA SER A 215 15.15 -3.38 -3.41
C SER A 215 15.89 -4.68 -3.74
N ASP A 216 15.70 -5.26 -4.92
CA ASP A 216 16.35 -6.50 -5.35
C ASP A 216 17.86 -6.34 -5.54
N LYS A 217 18.27 -5.17 -6.04
CA LYS A 217 19.69 -4.84 -6.26
C LYS A 217 20.38 -4.29 -5.03
N HIS A 218 19.64 -4.03 -3.94
CA HIS A 218 20.12 -3.23 -2.82
C HIS A 218 20.73 -1.90 -3.31
N GLU A 219 20.12 -1.30 -4.35
CA GLU A 219 20.60 -0.10 -5.01
C GLU A 219 20.39 1.12 -4.11
N ASP A 220 21.38 2.00 -4.06
CA ASP A 220 21.25 3.28 -3.35
C ASP A 220 20.09 4.11 -3.94
N PRO A 221 19.22 4.73 -3.12
CA PRO A 221 18.09 5.50 -3.61
C PRO A 221 18.47 6.64 -4.57
N GLY A 222 19.62 7.28 -4.38
CA GLY A 222 20.12 8.32 -5.28
C GLY A 222 20.51 7.76 -6.65
N VAL A 223 21.15 6.59 -6.67
CA VAL A 223 21.46 5.86 -7.90
C VAL A 223 20.18 5.43 -8.62
N ALA A 224 19.20 4.89 -7.90
CA ALA A 224 17.91 4.50 -8.45
C ALA A 224 17.14 5.69 -9.03
N ALA A 225 17.16 6.84 -8.34
CA ALA A 225 16.55 8.08 -8.82
C ALA A 225 17.24 8.59 -10.09
N ALA A 226 18.57 8.64 -10.13
CA ALA A 226 19.32 9.06 -11.31
C ALA A 226 19.05 8.14 -12.51
N ARG A 227 19.01 6.82 -12.28
CA ARG A 227 18.64 5.84 -13.30
C ARG A 227 17.21 6.05 -13.80
N PHE A 228 16.24 6.27 -12.90
CA PHE A 228 14.86 6.57 -13.28
C PHE A 228 14.78 7.82 -14.17
N LEU A 229 15.45 8.91 -13.80
CA LEU A 229 15.47 10.13 -14.60
C LEU A 229 16.08 9.91 -16.00
N LYS A 230 17.12 9.09 -16.11
CA LYS A 230 17.73 8.75 -17.41
C LYS A 230 16.83 7.86 -18.28
N GLN A 231 16.17 6.89 -17.66
CA GLN A 231 15.37 5.88 -18.37
C GLN A 231 13.96 6.34 -18.71
N HIS A 232 13.43 7.30 -17.93
CA HIS A 232 12.03 7.74 -18.02
C HIS A 232 11.87 9.26 -18.24
N PRO A 233 12.53 9.87 -19.25
CA PRO A 233 12.35 11.29 -19.56
C PRO A 233 10.91 11.65 -19.91
N GLU A 234 10.13 10.71 -20.46
CA GLU A 234 8.71 10.90 -20.74
C GLU A 234 7.87 11.21 -19.50
N VAL A 235 8.32 10.77 -18.32
CA VAL A 235 7.61 11.01 -17.06
C VAL A 235 7.97 12.38 -16.50
N TRP A 236 9.25 12.63 -16.22
CA TRP A 236 9.63 13.82 -15.46
C TRP A 236 9.65 15.11 -16.28
N LYS A 237 9.80 15.02 -17.62
CA LYS A 237 9.73 16.22 -18.48
C LYS A 237 8.37 16.89 -18.42
N ALA A 238 7.29 16.12 -18.19
CA ALA A 238 5.94 16.66 -18.02
C ALA A 238 5.77 17.47 -16.71
N TRP A 239 6.67 17.32 -15.74
CA TRP A 239 6.62 18.06 -14.48
C TRP A 239 7.17 19.49 -14.62
N LEU A 240 7.96 19.74 -15.67
CA LEU A 240 8.75 20.95 -15.85
C LEU A 240 8.33 21.73 -17.11
N PRO A 241 8.53 23.06 -17.13
CA PRO A 241 8.51 23.83 -18.37
C PRO A 241 9.52 23.29 -19.38
N ALA A 242 9.22 23.40 -20.68
CA ALA A 242 10.01 22.77 -21.74
C ALA A 242 11.48 23.22 -21.77
N ASP A 243 11.76 24.49 -21.49
CA ASP A 243 13.12 25.04 -21.45
C ASP A 243 13.92 24.51 -20.24
N VAL A 244 13.27 24.37 -19.09
CA VAL A 244 13.87 23.77 -17.88
C VAL A 244 14.11 22.28 -18.09
N ALA A 245 13.14 21.56 -18.66
CA ALA A 245 13.26 20.15 -18.98
C ALA A 245 14.44 19.87 -19.94
N ALA A 246 14.67 20.76 -20.91
CA ALA A 246 15.83 20.70 -21.79
C ALA A 246 17.14 20.87 -21.00
N LYS A 247 17.25 21.87 -20.13
CA LYS A 247 18.45 22.09 -19.29
C LYS A 247 18.76 20.88 -18.41
N VAL A 248 17.75 20.33 -17.73
CA VAL A 248 17.89 19.14 -16.88
C VAL A 248 18.35 17.93 -17.71
N SER A 249 17.83 17.75 -18.92
CA SER A 249 18.23 16.65 -19.81
C SER A 249 19.71 16.66 -20.16
N HIS A 250 20.33 17.85 -20.27
CA HIS A 250 21.75 17.97 -20.56
C HIS A 250 22.65 17.73 -19.34
N SER A 251 22.09 17.80 -18.13
CA SER A 251 22.83 17.59 -16.87
C SER A 251 22.77 16.16 -16.33
N LEU A 252 21.93 15.30 -16.90
CA LEU A 252 21.77 13.89 -16.51
C LEU A 252 22.76 12.98 -17.25
#